data_AF-A0A2G8RKZ1-F1
#
_entry.id   AF-A0A2G8RKZ1-F1
#
_cell.length_a   1.000
_cell.length_b   1.000
_cell.length_c   1.000
_cell.angle_alpha   90.00
_cell.angle_beta   90.00
_cell.angle_gamma   90.00
#
_symmetry.space_group_name_H-M   'P 1'
#
loop_
_entity.id
_entity.type
_entity.pdbx_description
1 polymer ?
#
loop_
_entity_poly.entity_id
_entity_poly.type
_entity_poly.pdbx_seq_one_letter_code
_entity_poly.pdbx_strand_id
1 'polypeptide(L)'
;MIMRTHTILLSSIVAAALLTGCKDEDQNHTVEHFSAHPAERRAMLETCEVSDQSMDDANCVNAREAARKSQTDKDRDGFDNVFGAPSFD
;
A
#
# COMPACT_ATOMS: atom_id res chain seq x y z
N MET A 1 46.72 -6.56 -37.13
CA MET A 1 46.18 -7.92 -36.96
C MET A 1 44.70 -7.79 -36.66
N ILE A 2 43.84 -8.33 -37.53
CA ILE A 2 42.38 -8.35 -37.35
C ILE A 2 42.03 -9.66 -36.65
N MET A 3 41.20 -9.63 -35.60
CA MET A 3 40.28 -10.73 -35.30
C MET A 3 39.04 -10.16 -34.60
N ARG A 4 37.89 -10.46 -35.20
CA ARG A 4 36.53 -10.05 -34.85
C ARG A 4 36.09 -10.62 -33.49
N THR A 5 35.40 -9.80 -32.69
CA THR A 5 34.39 -10.27 -31.74
C THR A 5 33.11 -9.46 -31.95
N HIS A 6 32.34 -9.86 -32.96
CA HIS A 6 30.94 -9.46 -33.13
C HIS A 6 30.08 -10.31 -32.19
N THR A 7 29.68 -9.74 -31.06
CA THR A 7 28.57 -10.12 -30.15
C THR A 7 28.92 -9.39 -28.85
N ILE A 8 28.22 -8.34 -28.44
CA ILE A 8 26.88 -8.39 -27.90
C ILE A 8 26.21 -7.04 -28.23
N LEU A 9 25.32 -7.10 -29.22
CA LEU A 9 24.22 -6.16 -29.36
C LEU A 9 23.38 -6.18 -28.07
N LEU A 10 22.86 -5.00 -27.73
CA LEU A 10 21.61 -4.81 -26.97
C LEU A 10 21.64 -5.23 -25.48
N SER A 11 21.81 -4.25 -24.62
CA SER A 11 21.14 -4.25 -23.32
C SER A 11 20.66 -2.84 -22.99
N SER A 12 19.75 -2.34 -23.82
CA SER A 12 18.79 -1.31 -23.41
C SER A 12 17.85 -1.96 -22.39
N ILE A 13 18.22 -1.94 -21.11
CA ILE A 13 17.28 -2.27 -20.03
C ILE A 13 16.44 -1.02 -19.82
N VAL A 14 15.30 -1.03 -20.51
CA VAL A 14 14.18 -0.12 -20.32
C VAL A 14 13.77 -0.18 -18.85
N ALA A 15 14.08 0.87 -18.09
CA ALA A 15 13.52 1.10 -16.77
C ALA A 15 12.08 1.62 -16.93
N ALA A 16 11.17 0.75 -17.36
CA ALA A 16 9.73 1.02 -17.35
C ALA A 16 9.05 0.05 -16.38
N ALA A 17 9.26 0.26 -15.08
CA ALA A 17 8.59 -0.51 -14.03
C ALA A 17 7.83 0.36 -13.02
N LEU A 18 7.65 1.67 -13.29
CA LEU A 18 6.89 2.57 -12.41
C LEU A 18 5.66 3.18 -13.10
N LEU A 19 5.05 2.46 -14.03
CA LEU A 19 3.75 2.79 -14.61
C LEU A 19 2.67 1.76 -14.20
N THR A 20 2.73 1.26 -12.97
CA THR A 20 1.56 0.59 -12.36
C THR A 20 0.53 1.58 -11.81
N GLY A 21 0.72 2.89 -12.02
CA GLY A 21 -0.18 3.95 -11.57
C GLY A 21 -1.47 4.10 -12.40
N CYS A 22 -2.07 3.00 -12.86
CA CYS A 22 -3.41 2.96 -13.45
C CYS A 22 -3.97 1.56 -13.26
N LYS A 23 -4.14 1.13 -12.02
CA LYS A 23 -4.84 -0.13 -11.75
C LYS A 23 -5.82 0.10 -10.61
N ASP A 24 -7.09 0.05 -10.99
CA ASP A 24 -8.27 -0.02 -10.12
C ASP A 24 -8.76 1.28 -9.45
N GLU A 25 -8.44 2.45 -9.99
CA GLU A 25 -9.06 3.72 -9.51
C GLU A 25 -10.57 3.79 -9.81
N ASP A 26 -11.07 2.94 -10.71
CA ASP A 26 -12.49 2.88 -11.06
C ASP A 26 -13.33 2.02 -10.10
N GLN A 27 -12.71 1.27 -9.17
CA GLN A 27 -13.43 0.40 -8.25
C GLN A 27 -13.17 0.79 -6.79
N ASN A 28 -14.25 1.06 -6.06
CA ASN A 28 -14.18 1.33 -4.63
C ASN A 28 -13.98 0.00 -3.88
N HIS A 29 -12.85 -0.11 -3.19
CA HIS A 29 -12.50 -1.21 -2.30
C HIS A 29 -12.98 -0.95 -0.87
N THR A 30 -13.35 -2.00 -0.14
CA THR A 30 -13.84 -1.87 1.24
C THR A 30 -12.71 -1.74 2.26
N VAL A 31 -13.07 -1.42 3.51
CA VAL A 31 -12.13 -1.41 4.64
C VAL A 31 -11.48 -2.79 4.85
N GLU A 32 -12.25 -3.87 4.67
CA GLU A 32 -11.75 -5.26 4.80
C GLU A 32 -10.70 -5.57 3.74
N HIS A 33 -10.89 -5.09 2.50
CA HIS A 33 -9.89 -5.23 1.44
C HIS A 33 -8.56 -4.61 1.86
N PHE A 34 -8.56 -3.34 2.27
CA PHE A 34 -7.34 -2.66 2.71
C PHE A 34 -6.79 -3.19 4.05
N SER A 35 -7.60 -3.85 4.85
CA SER A 35 -7.15 -4.56 6.06
C SER A 35 -6.37 -5.82 5.69
N ALA A 36 -6.85 -6.58 4.71
CA ALA A 36 -6.20 -7.80 4.21
C ALA A 36 -4.98 -7.52 3.32
N HIS A 37 -4.92 -6.35 2.67
CA HIS A 37 -3.87 -5.96 1.72
C HIS A 37 -3.09 -4.72 2.20
N PRO A 38 -2.22 -4.84 3.22
CA PRO A 38 -1.54 -3.69 3.82
C PRO A 38 -0.58 -2.96 2.86
N ALA A 39 -0.01 -3.67 1.87
CA ALA A 39 0.84 -3.06 0.85
C ALA A 39 0.04 -2.14 -0.08
N GLU A 40 -1.13 -2.60 -0.54
CA GLU A 40 -2.06 -1.81 -1.36
C GLU A 40 -2.63 -0.63 -0.57
N ARG A 41 -2.98 -0.84 0.70
CA ARG A 41 -3.38 0.24 1.60
C ARG A 41 -2.33 1.34 1.69
N ARG A 42 -1.05 0.97 1.87
CA ARG A 42 0.04 1.95 1.95
C ARG A 42 0.18 2.73 0.64
N ALA A 43 0.17 2.03 -0.50
CA ALA A 43 0.23 2.70 -1.80
C ALA A 43 -0.95 3.65 -2.03
N MET A 44 -2.17 3.25 -1.65
CA MET A 44 -3.35 4.11 -1.71
C MET A 44 -3.20 5.33 -0.79
N LEU A 45 -2.71 5.16 0.45
CA LEU A 45 -2.51 6.31 1.34
C LEU A 45 -1.49 7.32 0.79
N GLU A 46 -0.42 6.85 0.13
CA GLU A 46 0.55 7.71 -0.55
C GLU A 46 -0.10 8.53 -1.69
N THR A 47 -1.04 7.95 -2.43
CA THR A 47 -1.80 8.71 -3.45
C THR A 47 -2.84 9.65 -2.84
N CYS A 48 -3.40 9.31 -1.68
CA CYS A 48 -4.36 10.17 -0.96
C CYS A 48 -3.72 11.45 -0.40
N GLU A 49 -2.43 11.47 -0.08
CA GLU A 49 -1.77 12.67 0.47
C GLU A 49 -1.60 13.79 -0.56
N VAL A 50 -1.54 13.43 -1.84
CA VAL A 50 -1.27 14.36 -2.95
C VAL A 50 -2.52 14.80 -3.72
N SER A 51 -3.68 14.19 -3.44
CA SER A 51 -4.95 14.48 -4.13
C SER A 51 -5.82 15.48 -3.35
N ASP A 52 -6.27 16.53 -4.04
CA ASP A 52 -7.16 17.58 -3.50
C ASP A 52 -8.52 17.05 -3.03
N GLN A 53 -8.96 15.88 -3.52
CA GLN A 53 -10.25 15.26 -3.20
C GLN A 53 -10.14 14.07 -2.25
N SER A 54 -8.97 13.81 -1.67
CA SER A 54 -8.76 12.58 -0.91
C SER A 54 -9.73 12.38 0.25
N MET A 55 -10.24 13.46 0.87
CA MET A 55 -11.17 13.36 2.00
C MET A 55 -12.52 12.76 1.62
N ASP A 56 -12.94 12.89 0.37
CA ASP A 56 -14.23 12.40 -0.13
C ASP A 56 -14.08 11.15 -1.02
N ASP A 57 -12.85 10.81 -1.43
CA ASP A 57 -12.56 9.59 -2.16
C ASP A 57 -12.78 8.34 -1.28
N ALA A 58 -13.62 7.43 -1.77
CA ALA A 58 -14.02 6.25 -1.00
C ALA A 58 -12.85 5.32 -0.69
N ASN A 59 -11.90 5.16 -1.62
CA ASN A 59 -10.71 4.35 -1.39
C ASN A 59 -9.79 4.98 -0.33
N CYS A 60 -9.62 6.30 -0.35
CA CYS A 60 -8.88 7.04 0.66
C CYS A 60 -9.53 6.98 2.04
N VAL A 61 -10.85 7.08 2.13
CA VAL A 61 -11.59 6.90 3.38
C VAL A 61 -11.38 5.49 3.92
N ASN A 62 -11.61 4.47 3.08
CA ASN A 62 -11.53 3.08 3.50
C ASN A 62 -10.10 2.65 3.86
N ALA A 63 -9.10 3.12 3.12
CA ALA A 63 -7.69 2.88 3.42
C ALA A 63 -7.26 3.52 4.75
N ARG A 64 -7.72 4.74 5.05
CA ARG A 64 -7.48 5.41 6.34
C ARG A 64 -8.15 4.70 7.49
N GLU A 65 -9.39 4.27 7.32
CA GLU A 65 -10.11 3.51 8.35
C GLU A 65 -9.41 2.17 8.64
N ALA A 66 -9.00 1.44 7.61
CA ALA A 66 -8.22 0.22 7.76
C ALA A 66 -6.88 0.45 8.50
N ALA A 67 -6.19 1.57 8.22
CA ALA A 67 -4.96 1.93 8.92
C ALA A 67 -5.21 2.24 10.41
N ARG A 68 -6.28 2.99 10.71
CA ARG A 68 -6.69 3.28 12.10
C ARG A 68 -7.03 2.02 12.86
N LYS A 69 -7.83 1.13 12.27
CA LYS A 69 -8.20 -0.17 12.88
C LYS A 69 -6.96 -0.99 13.21
N SER A 70 -6.01 -1.09 12.26
CA SER A 70 -4.74 -1.80 12.48
C SER A 70 -3.90 -1.18 13.61
N GLN A 71 -3.93 0.14 13.80
CA GLN A 71 -3.24 0.78 14.91
C GLN A 71 -3.93 0.50 16.24
N THR A 72 -5.26 0.65 16.30
CA THR A 72 -6.04 0.32 17.49
C THR A 72 -5.82 -1.13 17.94
N ASP A 73 -5.78 -2.07 17.00
CA ASP A 73 -5.52 -3.48 17.32
C ASP A 73 -4.14 -3.66 17.95
N LYS A 74 -3.10 -3.02 17.41
CA LYS A 74 -1.74 -3.04 17.98
C LYS A 74 -1.67 -2.38 19.35
N ASP A 75 -2.38 -1.26 19.54
CA ASP A 75 -2.40 -0.55 20.81
C ASP A 75 -3.08 -1.39 21.89
N ARG A 76 -4.20 -2.05 21.53
CA ARG A 76 -4.90 -2.99 22.39
C ARG A 76 -4.01 -4.18 22.74
N ASP A 77 -3.39 -4.82 21.74
CA ASP A 77 -2.50 -5.94 21.97
C ASP A 77 -1.29 -5.52 22.83
N GLY A 78 -0.77 -4.31 22.62
CA GLY A 78 0.29 -3.72 23.45
C GLY A 78 -0.16 -3.50 24.89
N PHE A 79 -1.36 -2.98 25.10
CA PHE A 79 -1.95 -2.82 26.42
C PHE A 79 -2.12 -4.17 27.12
N ASP A 80 -2.71 -5.16 26.46
CA ASP A 80 -2.95 -6.50 27.01
C ASP A 80 -1.63 -7.19 27.38
N ASN A 81 -0.57 -6.99 26.60
CA ASN A 81 0.76 -7.53 26.89
C ASN A 81 1.43 -6.89 28.12
N VAL A 82 1.12 -5.62 28.43
CA VAL A 82 1.75 -4.89 29.55
C VAL A 82 0.93 -5.00 30.84
N PHE A 83 -0.40 -4.91 30.73
CA PHE A 83 -1.29 -4.80 31.88
C PHE A 83 -2.19 -6.04 32.07
N GLY A 84 -2.21 -6.96 31.10
CA GLY A 84 -3.17 -8.06 31.04
C GLY A 84 -4.48 -7.64 30.37
N ALA A 85 -5.24 -8.62 29.88
CA ALA A 85 -6.56 -8.37 29.30
C ALA A 85 -7.50 -7.80 30.37
N PRO A 86 -8.31 -6.77 30.04
CA PRO A 86 -9.22 -6.19 31.02
C PRO A 86 -10.31 -7.19 31.41
N SER A 87 -10.51 -7.38 32.73
CA SER A 87 -11.63 -8.13 33.28
C SER A 87 -12.76 -7.15 33.64
N PHE A 88 -13.83 -7.16 32.85
CA PHE A 88 -15.07 -6.48 33.21
C PHE A 88 -16.06 -7.56 33.66
N ASP A 89 -16.22 -7.70 34.97
CA ASP A 89 -17.25 -8.56 35.58
C ASP A 89 -18.65 -7.93 35.46
#